data_AF-A0A1B8AF71-F1
#
_entry.id   AF-A0A1B8AF71-F1
#
_cell.length_a   1.000
_cell.length_b   1.000
_cell.length_c   1.000
_cell.angle_alpha   90.00
_cell.angle_beta   90.00
_cell.angle_gamma   90.00
#
_symmetry.space_group_name_H-M   'P 1'
#
loop_
_entity.id
_entity.type
_entity.pdbx_description
1 polymer ?
#
loop_
_entity_poly.entity_id
_entity_poly.type
_entity_poly.pdbx_seq_one_letter_code
_entity_poly.pdbx_strand_id
1 'polypeptide(L)'
;MLRSQLRLAASSAERLVPKVGFGRYEDTIRNLRINDQTRVIYQGFTGAVATKNAQDTIAYGTKVVGGVTKDPILKTHLDLPLFGSMEEAAKELKPDVSAVFIRGSLAAEAIIDAIKAEVPLIVSVAEHVPVHDMLRVHEVLRTQSKSRLVGPNCPGIIAPEQCRVGIMPYKQYTRGCVGIVSKSGTLSYEAVGSTTKSGLGQSLVVGMGGDMIPGTSFVDALKLFFNDEETKGIILIGEIGGEAELEAADLIQKYRKMAPKPKPIIAMVAGQTSPQERIMGHAGAIYRSDVDPTAQEKAAALKKAGAIVVPHPGVMGDTMEKLLANYQPDDFEYKERDQRVNSGSFRAIMKKNRIEI
;
A
#
# COMPACT_ATOMS: atom_id res chain seq x y z
N MET A 1 43.15 35.20 25.82
CA MET A 1 43.09 35.54 24.38
C MET A 1 43.32 34.37 23.42
N LEU A 2 43.62 33.14 23.88
CA LEU A 2 43.90 32.00 22.98
C LEU A 2 42.73 31.01 22.76
N ARG A 3 41.50 31.35 23.19
CA ARG A 3 40.29 30.51 22.99
C ARG A 3 39.29 31.07 21.97
N SER A 4 39.46 32.30 21.49
CA SER A 4 38.52 32.93 20.55
C SER A 4 38.89 32.75 19.07
N GLN A 5 40.14 32.44 18.74
CA GLN A 5 40.57 32.28 17.34
C GLN A 5 40.31 30.88 16.76
N LEU A 6 40.15 29.85 17.61
CA LEU A 6 39.84 28.48 17.15
C LEU A 6 38.38 28.26 16.72
N ARG A 7 37.46 29.20 16.99
CA ARG A 7 36.07 29.11 16.53
C ARG A 7 35.80 29.74 15.16
N LEU A 8 36.73 30.52 14.62
CA LEU A 8 36.57 31.19 13.32
C LEU A 8 37.18 30.40 12.15
N ALA A 9 38.04 29.42 12.41
CA ALA A 9 38.61 28.55 11.37
C ALA A 9 37.72 27.33 11.05
N ALA A 10 36.77 26.97 11.92
CA ALA A 10 35.89 25.82 11.70
C ALA A 10 34.66 26.13 10.82
N SER A 11 34.29 27.40 10.63
CA SER A 11 33.09 27.80 9.85
C SER A 11 33.36 28.00 8.35
N SER A 12 34.62 27.92 7.92
CA SER A 12 35.03 28.14 6.52
C SER A 12 35.40 26.84 5.78
N ALA A 13 35.52 25.71 6.48
CA ALA A 13 35.86 24.41 5.87
C ALA A 13 34.63 23.58 5.42
N GLU A 14 33.41 23.96 5.81
CA GLU A 14 32.18 23.22 5.46
C GLU A 14 31.66 23.46 4.03
N ARG A 15 32.35 24.30 3.24
CA ARG A 15 31.78 24.87 2.00
C ARG A 15 32.35 24.32 0.69
N LEU A 16 33.02 23.17 0.69
CA LEU A 16 33.65 22.60 -0.52
C LEU A 16 33.43 21.10 -0.76
N VAL A 17 32.45 20.46 -0.11
CA VAL A 17 32.01 19.13 -0.53
C VAL A 17 30.77 19.30 -1.42
N PRO A 18 30.79 18.88 -2.69
CA PRO A 18 29.58 18.85 -3.50
C PRO A 18 28.56 17.96 -2.78
N LYS A 19 27.38 18.50 -2.45
CA LYS A 19 26.23 17.67 -2.07
C LYS A 19 25.82 16.87 -3.30
N VAL A 20 26.48 15.74 -3.53
CA VAL A 20 25.93 14.68 -4.37
C VAL A 20 24.67 14.24 -3.63
N GLY A 21 23.51 14.67 -4.11
CA GLY A 21 22.23 14.24 -3.56
C GLY A 21 22.09 12.75 -3.79
N PHE A 22 22.50 11.94 -2.82
CA PHE A 22 22.11 10.53 -2.79
C PHE A 22 20.58 10.50 -2.70
N GLY A 23 19.93 9.98 -3.74
CA GLY A 23 18.47 9.83 -3.75
C GLY A 23 18.04 9.01 -2.53
N ARG A 24 16.92 9.37 -1.93
CA ARG A 24 16.40 8.74 -0.71
C ARG A 24 15.43 7.63 -1.10
N TYR A 25 15.27 6.63 -0.22
CA TYR A 25 14.25 5.59 -0.43
C TYR A 25 12.88 6.22 -0.70
N GLU A 26 12.50 7.28 0.03
CA GLU A 26 11.28 8.06 -0.15
C GLU A 26 11.00 8.51 -1.61
N ASP A 27 12.02 8.77 -2.41
CA ASP A 27 11.87 9.18 -3.81
C ASP A 27 11.23 8.07 -4.68
N THR A 28 11.21 6.83 -4.20
CA THR A 28 10.60 5.67 -4.89
C THR A 28 9.10 5.50 -4.60
N ILE A 29 8.46 6.36 -3.79
CA ILE A 29 7.00 6.33 -3.58
C ILE A 29 6.25 6.39 -4.91
N ARG A 30 6.78 7.14 -5.89
CA ARG A 30 6.22 7.24 -7.24
C ARG A 30 6.06 5.88 -7.95
N ASN A 31 6.88 4.90 -7.61
CA ASN A 31 6.84 3.57 -8.24
C ASN A 31 5.61 2.76 -7.83
N LEU A 32 4.87 3.18 -6.80
CA LEU A 32 3.58 2.58 -6.45
C LEU A 32 2.49 2.83 -7.52
N ARG A 33 2.69 3.80 -8.44
CA ARG A 33 1.74 4.15 -9.51
C ARG A 33 1.78 3.14 -10.66
N ILE A 34 1.27 1.93 -10.41
CA ILE A 34 1.04 0.94 -11.46
C ILE A 34 -0.17 1.34 -12.32
N ASN A 35 -0.15 0.93 -13.59
CA ASN A 35 -1.14 1.25 -14.61
C ASN A 35 -1.14 0.17 -15.71
N ASP A 36 -1.95 0.36 -16.75
CA ASP A 36 -2.11 -0.57 -17.87
C ASP A 36 -0.84 -0.77 -18.73
N GLN A 37 0.18 0.09 -18.60
CA GLN A 37 1.48 -0.05 -19.26
C GLN A 37 2.51 -0.80 -18.42
N THR A 38 2.22 -1.04 -17.14
CA THR A 38 3.14 -1.64 -16.18
C THR A 38 3.49 -3.08 -16.57
N ARG A 39 4.78 -3.34 -16.80
CA ARG A 39 5.33 -4.65 -17.17
C ARG A 39 5.72 -5.44 -15.92
N VAL A 40 5.15 -6.62 -15.74
CA VAL A 40 5.33 -7.44 -14.54
C VAL A 40 6.15 -8.69 -14.84
N ILE A 41 7.20 -8.92 -14.07
CA ILE A 41 7.97 -10.17 -14.07
C ILE A 41 7.73 -10.95 -12.79
N TYR A 42 7.69 -12.29 -12.86
CA TYR A 42 7.53 -13.15 -11.69
C TYR A 42 8.86 -13.76 -11.25
N GLN A 43 9.18 -13.67 -9.95
CA GLN A 43 10.21 -14.50 -9.32
C GLN A 43 9.55 -15.73 -8.71
N GLY A 44 10.06 -16.92 -9.03
CA GLY A 44 9.40 -18.18 -8.67
C GLY A 44 8.28 -18.58 -9.65
N PHE A 45 8.37 -18.13 -10.91
CA PHE A 45 7.29 -18.17 -11.90
C PHE A 45 6.74 -19.58 -12.19
N THR A 46 7.60 -20.59 -12.15
CA THR A 46 7.27 -22.00 -12.43
C THR A 46 6.64 -22.73 -11.22
N GLY A 47 6.59 -22.10 -10.04
CA GLY A 47 5.92 -22.68 -8.87
C GLY A 47 4.41 -22.80 -9.09
N ALA A 48 3.76 -23.82 -8.51
CA ALA A 48 2.34 -24.07 -8.72
C ALA A 48 1.42 -22.88 -8.37
N VAL A 49 1.69 -22.22 -7.23
CA VAL A 49 0.94 -21.03 -6.78
C VAL A 49 1.19 -19.84 -7.71
N ALA A 50 2.46 -19.60 -8.06
CA ALA A 50 2.84 -18.52 -8.98
C ALA A 50 2.22 -18.71 -10.37
N THR A 51 2.23 -19.94 -10.88
CA THR A 51 1.65 -20.30 -12.19
C THR A 51 0.16 -19.97 -12.23
N LYS A 52 -0.61 -20.44 -11.24
CA LYS A 52 -2.05 -20.15 -11.18
C LYS A 52 -2.31 -18.65 -11.02
N ASN A 53 -1.54 -17.98 -10.17
CA ASN A 53 -1.67 -16.54 -9.97
C ASN A 53 -1.34 -15.75 -11.24
N ALA A 54 -0.30 -16.12 -11.97
CA ALA A 54 0.08 -15.46 -13.20
C ALA A 54 -0.96 -15.67 -14.31
N GLN A 55 -1.55 -16.87 -14.42
CA GLN A 55 -2.69 -17.11 -15.31
C GLN A 55 -3.85 -16.16 -15.00
N ASP A 56 -4.24 -16.04 -13.72
CA ASP A 56 -5.29 -15.12 -13.30
C ASP A 56 -4.93 -13.64 -13.56
N THR A 57 -3.64 -13.30 -13.45
CA THR A 57 -3.12 -11.93 -13.63
C THR A 57 -3.05 -11.54 -15.11
N ILE A 58 -2.66 -12.48 -15.98
CA ILE A 58 -2.73 -12.35 -17.44
C ILE A 58 -4.19 -12.24 -17.88
N ALA A 59 -5.07 -13.12 -17.37
CA ALA A 59 -6.51 -13.08 -17.67
C ALA A 59 -7.18 -11.78 -17.21
N TYR A 60 -6.65 -11.13 -16.16
CA TYR A 60 -7.08 -9.81 -15.72
C TYR A 60 -6.68 -8.68 -16.70
N GLY A 61 -5.72 -8.92 -17.58
CA GLY A 61 -5.20 -7.93 -18.54
C GLY A 61 -3.85 -7.32 -18.15
N THR A 62 -3.20 -7.81 -17.09
CA THR A 62 -1.88 -7.30 -16.68
C THR A 62 -0.80 -7.77 -17.66
N LYS A 63 0.14 -6.88 -18.00
CA LYS A 63 1.26 -7.18 -18.91
C LYS A 63 2.35 -7.99 -18.21
N VAL A 64 2.11 -9.29 -18.03
CA VAL A 64 3.15 -10.21 -17.57
C VAL A 64 4.12 -10.48 -18.70
N VAL A 65 5.42 -10.24 -18.47
CA VAL A 65 6.45 -10.26 -19.53
C VAL A 65 7.42 -11.44 -19.44
N GLY A 66 7.41 -12.19 -18.34
CA GLY A 66 8.32 -13.32 -18.13
C GLY A 66 8.46 -13.72 -16.68
N GLY A 67 9.48 -14.52 -16.40
CA GLY A 67 9.82 -14.89 -15.04
C GLY A 67 11.25 -15.37 -14.84
N VAL A 68 11.64 -15.48 -13.58
CA VAL A 68 12.93 -16.03 -13.15
C VAL A 68 12.72 -17.42 -12.55
N THR A 69 13.59 -18.35 -12.97
CA THR A 69 13.63 -19.73 -12.50
C THR A 69 15.05 -20.13 -12.15
N LYS A 70 15.21 -21.02 -11.17
CA LYS A 70 16.50 -21.67 -10.88
C LYS A 70 16.74 -22.92 -11.74
N ASP A 71 15.74 -23.32 -12.54
CA ASP A 71 15.86 -24.43 -13.48
C ASP A 71 16.49 -23.95 -14.81
N PRO A 72 17.73 -24.33 -15.13
CA PRO A 72 18.43 -23.84 -16.32
C PRO A 72 17.90 -24.45 -17.64
N ILE A 73 17.12 -25.54 -17.55
CA ILE A 73 16.61 -26.28 -18.71
C ILE A 73 15.37 -25.58 -19.27
N LEU A 74 14.50 -25.07 -18.40
CA LEU A 74 13.27 -24.40 -18.81
C LEU A 74 13.57 -23.04 -19.45
N LYS A 75 13.08 -22.83 -20.68
CA LYS A 75 13.25 -21.58 -21.43
C LYS A 75 11.99 -20.73 -21.49
N THR A 76 10.83 -21.34 -21.37
CA THR A 76 9.53 -20.67 -21.40
C THR A 76 8.57 -21.26 -20.38
N HIS A 77 7.64 -20.45 -19.89
CA HIS A 77 6.50 -20.86 -19.06
C HIS A 77 5.32 -19.94 -19.34
N LEU A 78 4.11 -20.50 -19.52
CA LEU A 78 2.93 -19.74 -19.96
C LEU A 78 3.20 -18.92 -21.24
N ASP A 79 3.95 -19.50 -22.19
CA ASP A 79 4.41 -18.86 -23.44
C ASP A 79 5.24 -17.57 -23.25
N LEU A 80 5.80 -17.37 -22.05
CA LEU A 80 6.65 -16.23 -21.70
C LEU A 80 8.07 -16.68 -21.38
N PRO A 81 9.10 -15.84 -21.64
CA PRO A 81 10.50 -16.21 -21.44
C PRO A 81 10.87 -16.39 -19.97
N LEU A 82 11.76 -17.35 -19.73
CA LEU A 82 12.38 -17.63 -18.43
C LEU A 82 13.86 -17.23 -18.44
N PHE A 83 14.31 -16.66 -17.31
CA PHE A 83 15.68 -16.23 -17.09
C PHE A 83 16.26 -16.89 -15.84
N GLY A 84 17.58 -17.08 -15.82
CA GLY A 84 18.30 -17.66 -14.68
C GLY A 84 18.48 -16.66 -13.54
N SER A 85 18.43 -15.36 -13.83
CA SER A 85 18.61 -14.29 -12.85
C SER A 85 17.71 -13.08 -13.12
N MET A 86 17.46 -12.28 -12.07
CA MET A 86 16.77 -11.00 -12.20
C MET A 86 17.57 -9.98 -13.01
N GLU A 87 18.91 -10.04 -12.99
CA GLU A 87 19.77 -9.13 -13.74
C GLU A 87 19.61 -9.33 -15.26
N GLU A 88 19.67 -10.58 -15.73
CA GLU A 88 19.43 -10.93 -17.14
C GLU A 88 18.03 -10.52 -17.57
N ALA A 89 17.03 -10.86 -16.75
CA ALA A 89 15.65 -10.54 -17.07
C ALA A 89 15.40 -9.03 -17.13
N ALA A 90 16.02 -8.24 -16.24
CA ALA A 90 15.87 -6.79 -16.23
C ALA A 90 16.55 -6.13 -17.45
N LYS A 91 17.70 -6.65 -17.89
CA LYS A 91 18.39 -6.17 -19.10
C LYS A 91 17.53 -6.38 -20.36
N GLU A 92 16.95 -7.57 -20.50
CA GLU A 92 16.18 -7.96 -21.68
C GLU A 92 14.75 -7.40 -21.66
N LEU A 93 14.05 -7.55 -20.54
CA LEU A 93 12.62 -7.26 -20.46
C LEU A 93 12.28 -5.90 -19.86
N LYS A 94 13.22 -5.24 -19.17
CA LYS A 94 13.00 -3.94 -18.50
C LYS A 94 11.66 -3.88 -17.74
N PRO A 95 11.42 -4.80 -16.79
CA PRO A 95 10.16 -4.85 -16.07
C PRO A 95 10.04 -3.66 -15.11
N ASP A 96 8.82 -3.17 -14.93
CA ASP A 96 8.49 -2.13 -13.96
C ASP A 96 8.28 -2.73 -12.56
N VAL A 97 7.79 -3.98 -12.52
CA VAL A 97 7.40 -4.68 -11.29
C VAL A 97 7.97 -6.09 -11.25
N SER A 98 8.60 -6.45 -10.13
CA SER A 98 8.90 -7.83 -9.76
C SER A 98 7.89 -8.38 -8.75
N ALA A 99 7.09 -9.36 -9.16
CA ALA A 99 6.19 -10.13 -8.30
C ALA A 99 6.94 -11.31 -7.66
N VAL A 100 7.15 -11.27 -6.34
CA VAL A 100 7.91 -12.28 -5.59
C VAL A 100 6.96 -13.35 -5.04
N PHE A 101 6.90 -14.49 -5.73
CA PHE A 101 6.15 -15.69 -5.34
C PHE A 101 7.11 -16.79 -4.86
N ILE A 102 7.91 -16.44 -3.87
CA ILE A 102 8.93 -17.31 -3.27
C ILE A 102 8.61 -17.50 -1.79
N ARG A 103 8.86 -18.71 -1.27
CA ARG A 103 8.63 -19.04 0.15
C ARG A 103 9.40 -18.11 1.09
N GLY A 104 8.86 -17.84 2.28
CA GLY A 104 9.36 -16.83 3.22
C GLY A 104 10.86 -16.89 3.49
N SER A 105 11.42 -18.08 3.73
CA SER A 105 12.84 -18.26 4.03
C SER A 105 13.81 -17.92 2.88
N LEU A 106 13.31 -17.71 1.66
CA LEU A 106 14.11 -17.34 0.48
C LEU A 106 13.67 -15.99 -0.12
N ALA A 107 12.61 -15.38 0.41
CA ALA A 107 12.02 -14.19 -0.18
C ALA A 107 12.94 -12.98 -0.10
N ALA A 108 13.74 -12.84 0.97
CA ALA A 108 14.66 -11.72 1.13
C ALA A 108 15.78 -11.71 0.08
N GLU A 109 16.32 -12.87 -0.30
CA GLU A 109 17.30 -12.98 -1.39
C GLU A 109 16.70 -12.51 -2.72
N ALA A 110 15.49 -12.99 -3.04
CA ALA A 110 14.75 -12.59 -4.24
C ALA A 110 14.42 -11.09 -4.28
N ILE A 111 14.02 -10.51 -3.14
CA ILE A 111 13.78 -9.07 -3.03
C ILE A 111 15.09 -8.30 -3.30
N ILE A 112 16.20 -8.70 -2.66
CA ILE A 112 17.50 -8.06 -2.82
C ILE A 112 17.99 -8.17 -4.28
N ASP A 113 17.76 -9.30 -4.95
CA ASP A 113 18.13 -9.46 -6.35
C ASP A 113 17.34 -8.54 -7.28
N ALA A 114 16.05 -8.33 -7.03
CA ALA A 114 15.28 -7.32 -7.75
C ALA A 114 15.74 -5.87 -7.47
N ILE A 115 16.20 -5.58 -6.24
CA ILE A 115 16.78 -4.26 -5.90
C ILE A 115 18.09 -4.05 -6.68
N LYS A 116 18.97 -5.06 -6.71
CA LYS A 116 20.23 -5.00 -7.48
C LYS A 116 20.01 -4.82 -8.97
N ALA A 117 18.95 -5.42 -9.50
CA ALA A 117 18.53 -5.26 -10.89
C ALA A 117 17.79 -3.93 -11.16
N GLU A 118 17.69 -3.05 -10.15
CA GLU A 118 17.00 -1.74 -10.19
C GLU A 118 15.53 -1.82 -10.65
N VAL A 119 14.83 -2.93 -10.37
CA VAL A 119 13.41 -3.05 -10.71
C VAL A 119 12.61 -2.01 -9.89
N PRO A 120 11.82 -1.12 -10.52
CA PRO A 120 11.21 0.01 -9.83
C PRO A 120 10.31 -0.37 -8.65
N LEU A 121 9.47 -1.40 -8.81
CA LEU A 121 8.57 -1.87 -7.77
C LEU A 121 8.74 -3.38 -7.54
N ILE A 122 8.76 -3.78 -6.28
CA ILE A 122 8.87 -5.17 -5.85
C ILE A 122 7.66 -5.45 -4.98
N VAL A 123 6.89 -6.49 -5.30
CA VAL A 123 5.69 -6.87 -4.56
C VAL A 123 5.90 -8.28 -4.04
N SER A 124 6.06 -8.41 -2.72
CA SER A 124 6.28 -9.70 -2.07
C SER A 124 5.04 -10.16 -1.34
N VAL A 125 4.47 -11.28 -1.78
CA VAL A 125 3.34 -11.95 -1.11
C VAL A 125 3.81 -13.00 -0.10
N ALA A 126 5.13 -13.16 0.05
CA ALA A 126 5.71 -14.18 0.91
C ALA A 126 5.34 -13.93 2.38
N GLU A 127 4.75 -14.95 3.02
CA GLU A 127 4.51 -14.94 4.46
C GLU A 127 5.66 -15.67 5.19
N HIS A 128 5.78 -15.41 6.50
CA HIS A 128 6.79 -16.01 7.36
C HIS A 128 8.24 -15.73 6.91
N VAL A 129 8.50 -14.52 6.41
CA VAL A 129 9.88 -14.06 6.19
C VAL A 129 10.52 -13.80 7.57
N PRO A 130 11.71 -14.35 7.86
CA PRO A 130 12.38 -14.04 9.12
C PRO A 130 12.60 -12.53 9.31
N VAL A 131 12.33 -12.01 10.51
CA VAL A 131 12.47 -10.57 10.80
C VAL A 131 13.90 -10.09 10.54
N HIS A 132 14.91 -10.90 10.86
CA HIS A 132 16.32 -10.58 10.59
C HIS A 132 16.60 -10.42 9.09
N ASP A 133 15.94 -11.21 8.24
CA ASP A 133 16.06 -11.08 6.81
C ASP A 133 15.40 -9.80 6.30
N MET A 134 14.26 -9.42 6.86
CA MET A 134 13.62 -8.14 6.55
C MET A 134 14.42 -6.92 7.02
N LEU A 135 15.10 -7.00 8.17
CA LEU A 135 16.05 -5.95 8.59
C LEU A 135 17.14 -5.74 7.55
N ARG A 136 17.74 -6.83 7.03
CA ARG A 136 18.72 -6.76 5.95
C ARG A 136 18.14 -6.15 4.67
N VAL A 137 16.92 -6.53 4.27
CA VAL A 137 16.23 -5.93 3.12
C VAL A 137 16.06 -4.42 3.31
N HIS A 138 15.65 -3.99 4.51
CA HIS A 138 15.47 -2.56 4.82
C HIS A 138 16.77 -1.77 4.79
N GLU A 139 17.90 -2.34 5.24
CA GLU A 139 19.21 -1.70 5.07
C GLU A 139 19.54 -1.50 3.60
N VAL A 140 19.33 -2.51 2.75
CA VAL A 140 19.57 -2.38 1.31
C VAL A 140 18.64 -1.32 0.69
N LEU A 141 17.35 -1.32 1.03
CA LEU A 141 16.39 -0.33 0.53
C LEU A 141 16.79 1.11 0.87
N ARG A 142 17.38 1.35 2.04
CA ARG A 142 17.87 2.68 2.48
C ARG A 142 19.05 3.20 1.67
N THR A 143 19.82 2.32 1.02
CA THR A 143 21.03 2.69 0.26
C THR A 143 20.74 3.10 -1.18
N GLN A 144 19.48 3.09 -1.62
CA GLN A 144 19.10 3.26 -3.02
C GLN A 144 17.82 4.12 -3.19
N SER A 145 17.56 4.55 -4.43
CA SER A 145 16.42 5.40 -4.83
C SER A 145 15.73 4.96 -6.13
N LYS A 146 15.87 3.68 -6.48
CA LYS A 146 15.32 3.04 -7.68
C LYS A 146 14.14 2.14 -7.38
N SER A 147 14.24 1.30 -6.35
CA SER A 147 13.28 0.24 -6.04
C SER A 147 12.42 0.58 -4.81
N ARG A 148 11.14 0.20 -4.85
CA ARG A 148 10.18 0.26 -3.74
C ARG A 148 9.70 -1.14 -3.43
N LEU A 149 9.53 -1.50 -2.15
CA LEU A 149 8.97 -2.78 -1.73
C LEU A 149 7.54 -2.60 -1.20
N VAL A 150 6.58 -3.37 -1.71
CA VAL A 150 5.26 -3.61 -1.11
C VAL A 150 5.26 -5.02 -0.51
N GLY A 151 4.82 -5.12 0.75
CA GLY A 151 4.95 -6.33 1.56
C GLY A 151 6.24 -6.37 2.39
N PRO A 152 6.71 -7.55 2.84
CA PRO A 152 6.15 -8.89 2.58
C PRO A 152 4.82 -9.13 3.30
N ASN A 153 4.32 -10.37 3.30
CA ASN A 153 3.08 -10.78 3.95
C ASN A 153 1.91 -9.85 3.57
N CYS A 154 1.74 -9.64 2.26
CA CYS A 154 0.75 -8.71 1.74
C CYS A 154 -0.07 -9.35 0.61
N PRO A 155 -1.31 -8.88 0.38
CA PRO A 155 -2.08 -9.28 -0.78
C PRO A 155 -1.53 -8.70 -2.09
N GLY A 156 -0.65 -7.71 -2.02
CA GLY A 156 -0.06 -6.99 -3.14
C GLY A 156 -0.71 -5.63 -3.41
N ILE A 157 -0.66 -5.18 -4.66
CA ILE A 157 -1.12 -3.87 -5.14
C ILE A 157 -1.94 -4.02 -6.41
N ILE A 158 -3.01 -3.23 -6.55
CA ILE A 158 -3.89 -3.28 -7.72
C ILE A 158 -4.40 -1.88 -8.09
N ALA A 159 -4.20 -1.51 -9.35
CA ALA A 159 -4.91 -0.44 -10.03
C ALA A 159 -6.05 -1.10 -10.82
N PRO A 160 -7.32 -0.94 -10.40
CA PRO A 160 -8.42 -1.65 -11.01
C PRO A 160 -8.51 -1.42 -12.52
N GLU A 161 -8.83 -2.50 -13.24
CA GLU A 161 -9.00 -2.56 -14.70
C GLU A 161 -7.73 -2.20 -15.49
N GLN A 162 -6.57 -2.19 -14.81
CA GLN A 162 -5.29 -1.79 -15.40
C GLN A 162 -4.18 -2.78 -15.10
N CYS A 163 -3.83 -2.94 -13.82
CA CYS A 163 -2.71 -3.78 -13.41
C CYS A 163 -2.96 -4.37 -12.03
N ARG A 164 -2.72 -5.68 -11.91
CA ARG A 164 -2.85 -6.43 -10.67
C ARG A 164 -1.54 -7.14 -10.39
N VAL A 165 -0.99 -6.94 -9.20
CA VAL A 165 0.21 -7.64 -8.74
C VAL A 165 -0.05 -8.17 -7.34
N GLY A 166 -0.21 -9.49 -7.21
CA GLY A 166 -0.44 -10.16 -5.93
C GLY A 166 -1.63 -11.11 -5.97
N ILE A 167 -2.19 -11.41 -4.79
CA ILE A 167 -3.14 -12.51 -4.58
C ILE A 167 -4.58 -12.06 -4.29
N MET A 168 -4.87 -10.75 -4.32
CA MET A 168 -6.22 -10.25 -4.08
C MET A 168 -7.25 -10.81 -5.10
N PRO A 169 -8.48 -11.16 -4.68
CA PRO A 169 -9.54 -11.51 -5.62
C PRO A 169 -9.96 -10.26 -6.39
N TYR A 170 -10.08 -10.31 -7.72
CA TYR A 170 -10.15 -9.08 -8.53
C TYR A 170 -11.53 -8.75 -9.11
N LYS A 171 -12.49 -9.68 -9.06
CA LYS A 171 -13.81 -9.50 -9.72
C LYS A 171 -14.67 -8.37 -9.12
N GLN A 172 -14.39 -7.97 -7.89
CA GLN A 172 -15.11 -6.92 -7.17
C GLN A 172 -14.45 -5.54 -7.28
N TYR A 173 -13.24 -5.49 -7.87
CA TYR A 173 -12.51 -4.24 -8.06
C TYR A 173 -13.06 -3.55 -9.30
N THR A 174 -13.34 -2.26 -9.18
CA THR A 174 -13.80 -1.42 -10.30
C THR A 174 -13.00 -0.13 -10.27
N ARG A 175 -12.66 0.40 -11.44
CA ARG A 175 -11.91 1.65 -11.51
C ARG A 175 -12.77 2.79 -10.96
N GLY A 176 -12.15 3.64 -10.13
CA GLY A 176 -12.85 4.72 -9.47
C GLY A 176 -11.92 5.65 -8.69
N CYS A 177 -12.44 6.32 -7.68
CA CYS A 177 -11.76 7.47 -7.09
C CYS A 177 -11.27 7.28 -5.65
N VAL A 178 -11.37 6.08 -5.09
CA VAL A 178 -10.98 5.82 -3.69
C VAL A 178 -9.63 5.11 -3.62
N GLY A 179 -8.64 5.76 -3.00
CA GLY A 179 -7.35 5.15 -2.68
C GLY A 179 -7.45 4.36 -1.37
N ILE A 180 -6.96 3.13 -1.34
CA ILE A 180 -7.03 2.27 -0.15
C ILE A 180 -5.63 1.80 0.23
N VAL A 181 -5.26 1.96 1.50
CA VAL A 181 -4.07 1.33 2.09
C VAL A 181 -4.46 0.51 3.30
N SER A 182 -3.97 -0.74 3.37
CA SER A 182 -4.32 -1.65 4.45
C SER A 182 -3.18 -2.58 4.85
N LYS A 183 -3.04 -2.85 6.15
CA LYS A 183 -2.23 -3.96 6.67
C LYS A 183 -2.88 -5.33 6.40
N SER A 184 -4.20 -5.38 6.24
CA SER A 184 -4.97 -6.63 6.10
C SER A 184 -5.57 -6.80 4.72
N GLY A 185 -5.29 -7.95 4.09
CA GLY A 185 -5.89 -8.31 2.81
C GLY A 185 -7.41 -8.42 2.89
N THR A 186 -7.95 -9.22 3.81
CA THR A 186 -9.39 -9.46 3.90
C THR A 186 -10.19 -8.18 4.22
N LEU A 187 -9.69 -7.34 5.12
CA LEU A 187 -10.35 -6.06 5.41
C LEU A 187 -10.28 -5.09 4.22
N SER A 188 -9.20 -5.11 3.45
CA SER A 188 -9.14 -4.35 2.19
C SER A 188 -10.18 -4.83 1.17
N TYR A 189 -10.44 -6.14 1.10
CA TYR A 189 -11.43 -6.71 0.18
C TYR A 189 -12.86 -6.29 0.55
N GLU A 190 -13.17 -6.24 1.84
CA GLU A 190 -14.45 -5.73 2.33
C GLU A 190 -14.63 -4.23 2.03
N ALA A 191 -13.56 -3.43 2.19
CA ALA A 191 -13.60 -2.00 1.85
C ALA A 191 -13.77 -1.78 0.34
N VAL A 192 -13.11 -2.60 -0.48
CA VAL A 192 -13.31 -2.65 -1.93
C VAL A 192 -14.76 -3.00 -2.26
N GLY A 193 -15.31 -4.07 -1.68
CA GLY A 193 -16.70 -4.46 -1.89
C GLY A 193 -17.69 -3.35 -1.51
N SER A 194 -17.45 -2.68 -0.37
CA SER A 194 -18.28 -1.56 0.10
C SER A 194 -18.23 -0.35 -0.84
N THR A 195 -17.03 0.05 -1.29
CA THR A 195 -16.84 1.19 -2.21
C THR A 195 -17.33 0.91 -3.62
N THR A 196 -17.10 -0.29 -4.16
CA THR A 196 -17.67 -0.75 -5.44
C THR A 196 -19.20 -0.75 -5.39
N LYS A 197 -19.80 -1.32 -4.33
CA LYS A 197 -21.27 -1.34 -4.15
C LYS A 197 -21.85 0.07 -4.12
N SER A 198 -21.10 1.04 -3.59
CA SER A 198 -21.49 2.46 -3.53
C SER A 198 -21.24 3.22 -4.84
N GLY A 199 -20.76 2.55 -5.90
CA GLY A 199 -20.48 3.17 -7.20
C GLY A 199 -19.23 4.05 -7.23
N LEU A 200 -18.40 4.02 -6.17
CA LEU A 200 -17.21 4.87 -6.07
C LEU A 200 -15.98 4.26 -6.75
N GLY A 201 -15.89 2.93 -6.78
CA GLY A 201 -14.71 2.18 -7.24
C GLY A 201 -13.43 2.54 -6.47
N GLN A 202 -12.29 2.11 -6.98
CA GLN A 202 -10.97 2.37 -6.37
C GLN A 202 -9.99 2.92 -7.41
N SER A 203 -9.16 3.87 -7.00
CA SER A 203 -8.08 4.42 -7.83
C SER A 203 -6.86 3.49 -7.77
N LEU A 204 -6.43 3.16 -6.56
CA LEU A 204 -5.33 2.24 -6.27
C LEU A 204 -5.51 1.64 -4.88
N VAL A 205 -5.29 0.33 -4.77
CA VAL A 205 -5.35 -0.40 -3.50
C VAL A 205 -3.97 -1.00 -3.19
N VAL A 206 -3.39 -0.58 -2.06
CA VAL A 206 -2.07 -1.01 -1.57
C VAL A 206 -2.24 -1.86 -0.32
N GLY A 207 -1.99 -3.17 -0.45
CA GLY A 207 -1.77 -4.05 0.69
C GLY A 207 -0.35 -3.85 1.22
N MET A 208 -0.21 -3.10 2.31
CA MET A 208 1.07 -2.87 2.99
C MET A 208 1.65 -4.16 3.57
N GLY A 209 0.78 -5.04 4.06
CA GLY A 209 1.12 -6.32 4.67
C GLY A 209 1.08 -6.31 6.20
N GLY A 210 1.03 -7.52 6.77
CA GLY A 210 0.87 -7.76 8.21
C GLY A 210 2.18 -8.01 8.96
N ASP A 211 3.33 -7.90 8.31
CA ASP A 211 4.63 -8.06 8.99
C ASP A 211 5.01 -6.80 9.79
N MET A 212 5.86 -6.98 10.81
CA MET A 212 6.32 -5.88 11.68
C MET A 212 7.06 -4.77 10.92
N ILE A 213 7.74 -5.11 9.82
CA ILE A 213 8.63 -4.20 9.09
C ILE A 213 8.33 -4.23 7.58
N PRO A 214 7.17 -3.69 7.14
CA PRO A 214 6.79 -3.67 5.73
C PRO A 214 7.66 -2.68 4.94
N GLY A 215 7.82 -2.91 3.64
CA GLY A 215 8.61 -2.04 2.76
C GLY A 215 7.92 -0.72 2.36
N THR A 216 6.59 -0.67 2.46
CA THR A 216 5.77 0.53 2.18
C THR A 216 4.87 0.77 3.37
N SER A 217 4.89 2.00 3.90
CA SER A 217 4.12 2.40 5.07
C SER A 217 2.79 3.08 4.74
N PHE A 218 1.94 3.30 5.75
CA PHE A 218 0.80 4.22 5.62
C PHE A 218 1.26 5.60 5.18
N VAL A 219 2.36 6.11 5.74
CA VAL A 219 2.94 7.41 5.38
C VAL A 219 3.30 7.46 3.89
N ASP A 220 3.92 6.40 3.36
CA ASP A 220 4.27 6.31 1.94
C ASP A 220 3.03 6.32 1.04
N ALA A 221 2.04 5.47 1.34
CA ALA A 221 0.80 5.40 0.56
C ALA A 221 -0.03 6.69 0.65
N LEU A 222 -0.09 7.33 1.82
CA LEU A 222 -0.77 8.60 2.00
C LEU A 222 -0.11 9.72 1.19
N LYS A 223 1.23 9.81 1.20
CA LYS A 223 1.97 10.78 0.35
C LYS A 223 1.66 10.58 -1.13
N LEU A 224 1.51 9.34 -1.57
CA LEU A 224 1.06 9.04 -2.93
C LEU A 224 -0.37 9.56 -3.16
N PHE A 225 -1.32 9.17 -2.32
CA PHE A 225 -2.73 9.49 -2.49
C PHE A 225 -3.05 10.98 -2.36
N PHE A 226 -2.32 11.73 -1.54
CA PHE A 226 -2.51 13.19 -1.45
C PHE A 226 -2.23 13.88 -2.78
N ASN A 227 -1.25 13.39 -3.54
CA ASN A 227 -0.80 13.96 -4.80
C ASN A 227 -1.34 13.25 -6.04
N ASP A 228 -2.21 12.25 -5.87
CA ASP A 228 -2.79 11.49 -6.98
C ASP A 228 -4.13 12.11 -7.41
N GLU A 229 -4.23 12.55 -8.66
CA GLU A 229 -5.41 13.29 -9.14
C GLU A 229 -6.66 12.41 -9.25
N GLU A 230 -6.50 11.12 -9.55
CA GLU A 230 -7.61 10.16 -9.62
C GLU A 230 -8.19 9.83 -8.25
N THR A 231 -7.33 9.81 -7.22
CA THR A 231 -7.76 9.64 -5.83
C THR A 231 -8.46 10.90 -5.31
N LYS A 232 -9.77 10.81 -5.05
CA LYS A 232 -10.58 11.86 -4.42
C LYS A 232 -10.90 11.57 -2.95
N GLY A 233 -10.97 10.30 -2.55
CA GLY A 233 -11.17 9.86 -1.17
C GLY A 233 -10.16 8.80 -0.76
N ILE A 234 -9.84 8.71 0.52
CA ILE A 234 -8.81 7.78 1.01
C ILE A 234 -9.37 6.91 2.14
N ILE A 235 -9.05 5.62 2.11
CA ILE A 235 -9.33 4.66 3.19
C ILE A 235 -8.01 4.13 3.74
N LEU A 236 -7.86 4.21 5.06
CA LEU A 236 -6.76 3.62 5.82
C LEU A 236 -7.28 2.54 6.77
N ILE A 237 -6.73 1.34 6.66
CA ILE A 237 -7.11 0.21 7.52
C ILE A 237 -5.88 -0.31 8.26
N GLY A 238 -5.79 0.05 9.53
CA GLY A 238 -4.77 -0.39 10.47
C GLY A 238 -5.21 -1.54 11.37
N GLU A 239 -4.31 -1.91 12.26
CA GLU A 239 -4.48 -2.96 13.26
C GLU A 239 -3.60 -2.67 14.50
N ILE A 240 -3.72 -3.50 15.53
CA ILE A 240 -2.83 -3.47 16.70
C ILE A 240 -1.36 -3.67 16.31
N GLY A 241 -0.45 -3.24 17.20
CA GLY A 241 0.99 -3.42 17.06
C GLY A 241 1.71 -2.27 16.33
N GLY A 242 2.79 -1.78 16.93
CA GLY A 242 3.57 -0.65 16.43
C GLY A 242 2.81 0.67 16.38
N GLU A 243 3.42 1.68 15.76
CA GLU A 243 2.96 3.08 15.81
C GLU A 243 2.57 3.64 14.43
N ALA A 244 2.53 2.81 13.39
CA ALA A 244 2.30 3.25 12.01
C ALA A 244 1.02 4.10 11.83
N GLU A 245 -0.03 3.83 12.59
CA GLU A 245 -1.28 4.60 12.61
C GLU A 245 -1.10 5.99 13.26
N LEU A 246 -0.21 6.13 14.25
CA LEU A 246 0.13 7.42 14.86
C LEU A 246 0.96 8.27 13.89
N GLU A 247 1.94 7.67 13.23
CA GLU A 247 2.72 8.34 12.18
C GLU A 247 1.83 8.83 11.02
N ALA A 248 0.85 8.00 10.64
CA ALA A 248 -0.16 8.37 9.66
C ALA A 248 -1.02 9.54 10.15
N ALA A 249 -1.46 9.53 11.42
CA ALA A 249 -2.22 10.62 12.02
C ALA A 249 -1.43 11.95 11.99
N ASP A 250 -0.14 11.92 12.32
CA ASP A 250 0.73 13.10 12.25
C ASP A 250 0.85 13.63 10.82
N LEU A 251 1.04 12.75 9.84
CA LEU A 251 1.10 13.13 8.43
C LEU A 251 -0.23 13.72 7.95
N ILE A 252 -1.36 13.10 8.30
CA ILE A 252 -2.71 13.58 7.95
C ILE A 252 -2.93 14.98 8.51
N GLN A 253 -2.55 15.23 9.77
CA GLN A 253 -2.70 16.54 10.38
C GLN A 253 -1.86 17.60 9.65
N LYS A 254 -0.63 17.28 9.27
CA LYS A 254 0.23 18.18 8.47
C LYS A 254 -0.38 18.44 7.10
N TYR A 255 -0.82 17.39 6.40
CA TYR A 255 -1.48 17.51 5.09
C TYR A 255 -2.71 18.42 5.16
N ARG A 256 -3.58 18.23 6.15
CA ARG A 256 -4.80 19.04 6.29
C ARG A 256 -4.54 20.52 6.60
N LYS A 257 -3.43 20.85 7.26
CA LYS A 257 -3.01 22.24 7.51
C LYS A 257 -2.46 22.92 6.26
N MET A 258 -1.86 22.16 5.35
CA MET A 258 -1.19 22.69 4.16
C MET A 258 -2.09 22.67 2.91
N ALA A 259 -2.95 21.66 2.77
CA ALA A 259 -3.79 21.50 1.59
C ALA A 259 -5.00 22.44 1.69
N PRO A 260 -5.24 23.32 0.69
CA PRO A 260 -6.42 24.20 0.68
C PRO A 260 -7.73 23.43 0.75
N LYS A 261 -7.76 22.24 0.15
CA LYS A 261 -8.92 21.35 0.11
C LYS A 261 -8.49 19.91 0.40
N PRO A 262 -8.32 19.52 1.67
CA PRO A 262 -7.81 18.19 2.02
C PRO A 262 -8.83 17.09 1.68
N LYS A 263 -8.39 16.07 0.93
CA LYS A 263 -9.19 14.89 0.59
C LYS A 263 -9.83 14.24 1.83
N PRO A 264 -11.10 13.79 1.77
CA PRO A 264 -11.71 13.03 2.85
C PRO A 264 -10.97 11.72 3.10
N ILE A 265 -10.76 11.42 4.38
CA ILE A 265 -10.05 10.21 4.82
C ILE A 265 -10.96 9.46 5.80
N ILE A 266 -11.19 8.17 5.53
CA ILE A 266 -11.81 7.22 6.44
C ILE A 266 -10.71 6.34 7.02
N ALA A 267 -10.83 6.02 8.31
CA ALA A 267 -9.91 5.13 8.99
C ALA A 267 -10.65 4.02 9.77
N MET A 268 -9.99 2.89 9.92
CA MET A 268 -10.39 1.83 10.85
C MET A 268 -9.14 1.22 11.46
N VAL A 269 -9.21 0.85 12.75
CA VAL A 269 -8.14 0.11 13.45
C VAL A 269 -8.72 -1.17 14.03
N ALA A 270 -8.28 -2.30 13.50
CA ALA A 270 -8.67 -3.63 13.98
C ALA A 270 -7.98 -3.99 15.31
N GLY A 271 -8.53 -4.98 16.03
CA GLY A 271 -7.95 -5.52 17.26
C GLY A 271 -8.37 -4.80 18.55
N GLN A 272 -9.53 -4.13 18.56
CA GLN A 272 -10.12 -3.47 19.74
C GLN A 272 -10.30 -4.41 20.95
N THR A 273 -10.46 -5.72 20.68
CA THR A 273 -10.67 -6.78 21.68
C THR A 273 -9.51 -7.77 21.74
N SER A 274 -8.36 -7.42 21.17
CA SER A 274 -7.20 -8.32 21.15
C SER A 274 -6.63 -8.50 22.55
N PRO A 275 -6.31 -9.73 22.97
CA PRO A 275 -5.61 -9.96 24.24
C PRO A 275 -4.17 -9.42 24.18
N GLN A 276 -3.65 -9.04 25.36
CA GLN A 276 -2.26 -8.62 25.54
C GLN A 276 -1.28 -9.77 25.25
N GLU A 277 -0.09 -9.42 24.77
CA GLU A 277 1.05 -10.34 24.57
C GLU A 277 0.75 -11.55 23.68
N ARG A 278 -0.25 -11.42 22.78
CA ARG A 278 -0.63 -12.48 21.86
C ARG A 278 -0.57 -11.98 20.41
N ILE A 279 0.06 -12.79 19.57
CA ILE A 279 0.09 -12.60 18.12
C ILE A 279 -1.27 -13.01 17.52
N MET A 280 -1.89 -12.09 16.77
CA MET A 280 -3.20 -12.26 16.14
C MET A 280 -3.06 -12.57 14.64
N GLY A 281 -2.48 -13.73 14.31
CA GLY A 281 -2.28 -14.19 12.93
C GLY A 281 -1.13 -13.49 12.23
N HIS A 282 -1.29 -12.20 11.89
CA HIS A 282 -0.20 -11.38 11.34
C HIS A 282 0.94 -11.24 12.34
N ALA A 283 2.18 -11.33 11.87
CA ALA A 283 3.38 -11.23 12.73
C ALA A 283 3.49 -9.86 13.44
N GLY A 284 2.99 -8.79 12.81
CA GLY A 284 2.93 -7.45 13.38
C GLY A 284 1.73 -7.19 14.29
N ALA A 285 0.72 -8.06 14.28
CA ALA A 285 -0.50 -7.89 15.08
C ALA A 285 -0.34 -8.44 16.50
N ILE A 286 0.58 -7.84 17.26
CA ILE A 286 0.76 -8.08 18.69
C ILE A 286 0.55 -6.76 19.45
N TYR A 287 -0.16 -6.83 20.57
CA TYR A 287 -0.30 -5.69 21.47
C TYR A 287 0.55 -5.94 22.72
N ARG A 288 1.65 -5.20 22.85
CA ARG A 288 2.49 -5.19 24.04
C ARG A 288 2.15 -3.99 24.90
N SER A 289 1.60 -4.21 26.09
CA SER A 289 1.02 -3.12 26.91
C SER A 289 2.01 -2.02 27.26
N ASP A 290 3.30 -2.35 27.32
CA ASP A 290 4.35 -1.45 27.78
C ASP A 290 4.96 -0.62 26.65
N VAL A 291 4.64 -0.94 25.38
CA VAL A 291 5.31 -0.38 24.21
C VAL A 291 4.34 0.07 23.13
N ASP A 292 3.29 -0.72 22.86
CA ASP A 292 2.39 -0.45 21.75
C ASP A 292 1.18 0.40 22.21
N PRO A 293 0.76 1.39 21.41
CA PRO A 293 -0.53 2.03 21.63
C PRO A 293 -1.67 1.04 21.34
N THR A 294 -2.73 1.13 22.15
CA THR A 294 -3.96 0.36 21.97
C THR A 294 -4.64 0.68 20.62
N ALA A 295 -5.48 -0.23 20.14
CA ALA A 295 -6.29 0.03 18.95
C ALA A 295 -7.20 1.26 19.12
N GLN A 296 -7.68 1.51 20.35
CA GLN A 296 -8.47 2.68 20.72
C GLN A 296 -7.65 3.97 20.62
N GLU A 297 -6.41 3.99 21.14
CA GLU A 297 -5.53 5.16 21.06
C GLU A 297 -5.14 5.50 19.62
N LYS A 298 -4.81 4.48 18.81
CA LYS A 298 -4.56 4.65 17.38
C LYS A 298 -5.76 5.23 16.65
N ALA A 299 -6.96 4.71 16.90
CA ALA A 299 -8.20 5.22 16.34
C ALA A 299 -8.45 6.68 16.79
N ALA A 300 -8.25 6.99 18.06
CA ALA A 300 -8.40 8.34 18.59
C ALA A 300 -7.40 9.33 17.96
N ALA A 301 -6.15 8.91 17.72
CA ALA A 301 -5.15 9.72 17.05
C ALA A 301 -5.56 10.04 15.60
N LEU A 302 -5.99 9.03 14.84
CA LEU A 302 -6.49 9.23 13.47
C LEU A 302 -7.74 10.13 13.44
N LYS A 303 -8.66 9.97 14.39
CA LYS A 303 -9.83 10.84 14.54
C LYS A 303 -9.41 12.29 14.82
N LYS A 304 -8.46 12.50 15.75
CA LYS A 304 -7.92 13.82 16.09
C LYS A 304 -7.18 14.48 14.92
N ALA A 305 -6.57 13.67 14.06
CA ALA A 305 -5.95 14.14 12.81
C ALA A 305 -6.98 14.55 11.75
N GLY A 306 -8.26 14.24 11.93
CA GLY A 306 -9.34 14.62 11.03
C GLY A 306 -9.82 13.51 10.09
N ALA A 307 -9.42 12.26 10.32
CA ALA A 307 -10.02 11.11 9.66
C ALA A 307 -11.37 10.75 10.30
N ILE A 308 -12.31 10.24 9.50
CA ILE A 308 -13.55 9.66 10.00
C ILE A 308 -13.30 8.21 10.36
N VAL A 309 -13.32 7.89 11.66
CA VAL A 309 -13.13 6.51 12.13
C VAL A 309 -14.44 5.74 12.08
N VAL A 310 -14.43 4.60 11.41
CA VAL A 310 -15.59 3.71 11.26
C VAL A 310 -15.39 2.40 12.02
N PRO A 311 -16.49 1.72 12.44
CA PRO A 311 -16.40 0.50 13.23
C PRO A 311 -16.04 -0.76 12.43
N HIS A 312 -16.36 -0.81 11.13
CA HIS A 312 -16.11 -1.97 10.27
C HIS A 312 -16.05 -1.55 8.78
N PRO A 313 -15.41 -2.34 7.89
CA PRO A 313 -15.20 -1.93 6.50
C PRO A 313 -16.49 -1.83 5.67
N GLY A 314 -17.52 -2.60 6.04
CA GLY A 314 -18.81 -2.63 5.32
C GLY A 314 -19.53 -1.27 5.21
N VAL A 315 -19.28 -0.32 6.11
CA VAL A 315 -19.87 1.05 6.04
C VAL A 315 -18.99 2.07 5.31
N MET A 316 -17.78 1.69 4.88
CA MET A 316 -16.82 2.65 4.31
C MET A 316 -17.30 3.27 3.01
N GLY A 317 -17.96 2.50 2.14
CA GLY A 317 -18.52 2.97 0.87
C GLY A 317 -19.58 4.05 1.06
N ASP A 318 -20.66 3.74 1.78
CA ASP A 318 -21.74 4.68 2.08
C ASP A 318 -21.23 5.92 2.83
N THR A 319 -20.23 5.75 3.70
CA THR A 319 -19.62 6.88 4.43
C THR A 319 -18.80 7.75 3.48
N MET A 320 -18.00 7.15 2.60
CA MET A 320 -17.18 7.90 1.64
C MET A 320 -18.05 8.63 0.61
N GLU A 321 -19.14 8.00 0.15
CA GLU A 321 -20.10 8.60 -0.76
C GLU A 321 -20.67 9.90 -0.19
N LYS A 322 -21.10 9.88 1.08
CA LYS A 322 -21.60 11.08 1.79
C LYS A 322 -20.52 12.15 1.96
N LEU A 323 -19.27 11.74 2.24
CA LEU A 323 -18.17 12.68 2.36
C LEU A 323 -17.85 13.36 1.02
N LEU A 324 -17.81 12.58 -0.07
CA LEU A 324 -17.53 13.09 -1.40
C LEU A 324 -18.63 13.99 -1.96
N ALA A 325 -19.91 13.67 -1.70
CA ALA A 325 -21.03 14.52 -2.08
C ALA A 325 -20.93 15.95 -1.51
N ASN A 326 -20.43 16.08 -0.28
CA ASN A 326 -20.20 17.37 0.38
C ASN A 326 -18.85 18.01 0.02
N TYR A 327 -17.97 17.28 -0.67
CA TYR A 327 -16.58 17.69 -0.94
C TYR A 327 -16.42 18.37 -2.31
N GLN A 328 -17.45 18.36 -3.17
CA GLN A 328 -17.51 18.89 -4.55
C GLN A 328 -16.16 19.33 -5.13
N PRO A 329 -15.29 18.42 -5.60
CA PRO A 329 -14.13 18.78 -6.40
C PRO A 329 -14.59 19.45 -7.70
N ASP A 330 -13.89 20.48 -8.18
CA ASP A 330 -14.29 21.23 -9.38
C ASP A 330 -14.34 20.37 -10.67
N ASP A 331 -13.87 19.12 -10.63
CA ASP A 331 -13.75 18.22 -11.79
C ASP A 331 -14.34 16.80 -11.59
N PHE A 332 -15.21 16.55 -10.60
CA PHE A 332 -15.81 15.22 -10.41
C PHE A 332 -17.34 15.24 -10.47
N GLU A 333 -17.89 14.79 -11.60
CA GLU A 333 -19.30 14.41 -11.68
C GLU A 333 -19.51 13.04 -11.03
N TYR A 334 -20.04 13.05 -9.81
CA TYR A 334 -20.66 11.87 -9.23
C TYR A 334 -21.88 11.50 -10.09
N LYS A 335 -21.81 10.38 -10.81
CA LYS A 335 -23.00 9.78 -11.42
C LYS A 335 -23.90 9.29 -10.30
N GLU A 336 -24.87 10.12 -9.91
CA GLU A 336 -25.93 9.71 -9.00
C GLU A 336 -26.48 8.35 -9.42
N ARG A 337 -26.62 7.43 -8.46
CA ARG A 337 -27.39 6.19 -8.69
C ARG A 337 -28.71 6.57 -9.35
N ASP A 338 -29.05 5.88 -10.44
CA ASP A 338 -30.42 5.93 -10.97
C ASP A 338 -31.37 5.47 -9.85
N GLN A 339 -32.02 6.44 -9.19
CA GLN A 339 -32.83 6.23 -7.99
C GLN A 339 -34.10 5.41 -8.27
N ARG A 340 -34.28 4.92 -9.50
CA ARG A 340 -35.46 4.17 -9.94
C ARG A 340 -35.53 2.72 -9.44
N VAL A 341 -34.53 2.20 -8.71
CA VAL A 341 -34.57 0.83 -8.19
C VAL A 341 -34.87 0.73 -6.68
N ASN A 342 -35.02 1.85 -5.94
CA ASN A 342 -35.43 1.72 -4.53
C ASN A 342 -36.08 2.97 -3.88
N SER A 343 -36.83 3.76 -4.65
CA SER A 343 -37.54 4.95 -4.13
C SER A 343 -38.77 4.64 -3.26
N GLY A 344 -39.03 3.38 -2.93
CA GLY A 344 -40.22 2.97 -2.17
C GLY A 344 -40.12 3.00 -0.64
N SER A 345 -38.95 3.16 0.01
CA SER A 345 -38.88 2.90 1.46
C SER A 345 -37.96 3.80 2.32
N PHE A 346 -37.05 4.59 1.74
CA PHE A 346 -36.08 5.35 2.56
C PHE A 346 -36.69 6.51 3.36
N ARG A 347 -37.71 7.19 2.81
CA ARG A 347 -38.40 8.30 3.48
C ARG A 347 -39.32 7.84 4.63
N ALA A 348 -39.76 6.57 4.62
CA ALA A 348 -40.61 5.99 5.66
C ALA A 348 -39.80 5.55 6.90
N ILE A 349 -38.56 5.10 6.70
CA ILE A 349 -37.68 4.63 7.79
C ILE A 349 -37.10 5.81 8.59
N MET A 350 -36.81 6.94 7.93
CA MET A 350 -36.26 8.14 8.58
C MET A 350 -37.25 8.90 9.48
N LYS A 351 -38.56 8.58 9.44
CA LYS A 351 -39.54 9.20 10.34
C LYS A 351 -39.65 8.51 11.71
N LYS A 352 -39.06 7.32 11.90
CA LYS A 352 -39.31 6.51 13.11
C LYS A 352 -38.21 6.55 14.17
N ASN A 353 -36.99 6.96 13.83
CA ASN A 353 -35.87 7.02 14.79
C ASN A 353 -35.19 8.39 14.74
N ARG A 354 -35.72 9.37 15.48
CA ARG A 354 -34.97 10.57 15.86
C ARG A 354 -33.92 10.15 16.89
N ILE A 355 -32.65 10.17 16.49
CA ILE A 355 -31.53 10.28 17.43
C ILE A 355 -31.01 11.71 17.24
N GLU A 356 -31.11 12.53 18.27
CA GLU A 356 -30.51 13.86 18.34
C GLU A 356 -28.98 13.71 18.46
N ILE A 357 -28.24 14.56 17.73
CA ILE A 357 -26.76 14.65 17.77
C ILE A 357 -26.35 15.52 18.95
#